data_AF-A0A1H4B139-F1
#
_entry.id   AF-A0A1H4B139-F1
#
_cell.length_a   1.000
_cell.length_b   1.000
_cell.length_c   1.000
_cell.angle_alpha   90.00
_cell.angle_beta   90.00
_cell.angle_gamma   90.00
#
_symmetry.space_group_name_H-M   'P 1'
#
loop_
_entity.id
_entity.type
_entity.pdbx_description
1 polymer ?
#
loop_
_entity_poly.entity_id
_entity_poly.type
_entity_poly.pdbx_seq_one_letter_code
_entity_poly.pdbx_strand_id
1 'polypeptide(L)'
;MLPGMSADYVSMLFEYLPVADRGSFHCSDEEVNKIYEVSKYTFHLNTREFFIDGIKCDRWIWSGDAYQSYLMNYYLLFGSPSVTRTLLALRGKDPVTSHINTIMDYTFYWFIGIHDYYEYTGDKTFIQQFYPRMKSLMDYCLSRRNSRGMMEGMAGDWVFIDWADGLSKQGELSFGQILLARSLETMAMSAKIINDTAGAEKYAALAADQSLQVTGMMINKRSFIA
;
A
#
# COMPACT_ATOMS: atom_id res chain seq x y z
N MET A 1 35.83 8.62 -22.55
CA MET A 1 36.13 9.89 -23.24
C MET A 1 36.76 9.55 -24.58
N LEU A 2 36.39 10.26 -25.65
CA LEU A 2 37.07 10.11 -26.93
C LEU A 2 38.52 10.63 -26.82
N PRO A 3 39.48 10.09 -27.59
CA PRO A 3 40.86 10.58 -27.58
C PRO A 3 40.92 12.08 -27.88
N GLY A 4 41.61 12.85 -27.04
CA GLY A 4 41.77 14.30 -27.19
C GLY A 4 40.75 15.18 -26.45
N MET A 5 39.82 14.59 -25.68
CA MET A 5 38.95 15.36 -24.78
C MET A 5 39.44 15.35 -23.33
N SER A 6 39.44 16.52 -22.70
CA SER A 6 39.58 16.74 -21.25
C SER A 6 38.41 17.56 -20.73
N ALA A 7 38.03 17.36 -19.46
CA ALA A 7 37.05 18.17 -18.76
C ALA A 7 37.73 18.86 -17.57
N ASP A 8 37.57 20.18 -17.46
CA ASP A 8 38.19 20.97 -16.39
C ASP A 8 37.53 20.71 -15.03
N TYR A 9 36.21 20.50 -15.02
CA TYR A 9 35.48 20.04 -13.84
C TYR A 9 34.22 19.24 -14.23
N VAL A 10 33.78 18.39 -13.31
CA VAL A 10 32.49 17.68 -13.37
C VAL A 10 31.81 17.87 -12.02
N SER A 11 30.55 18.31 -12.02
CA SER A 11 29.73 18.46 -10.82
C SER A 11 28.31 17.99 -11.09
N MET A 12 27.51 17.90 -10.02
CA MET A 12 26.09 17.57 -10.09
C MET A 12 25.29 18.49 -9.19
N LEU A 13 24.02 18.71 -9.55
CA LEU A 13 23.04 19.34 -8.68
C LEU A 13 22.23 18.24 -8.01
N PHE A 14 22.28 18.20 -6.67
CA PHE A 14 21.48 17.27 -5.90
C PHE A 14 20.08 17.85 -5.69
N GLU A 15 19.08 17.23 -6.31
CA GLU A 15 17.68 17.61 -6.17
C GLU A 15 17.04 16.82 -5.03
N TYR A 16 16.27 17.48 -4.16
CA TYR A 16 15.56 16.87 -3.04
C TYR A 16 14.26 17.62 -2.71
N LEU A 17 13.28 16.92 -2.13
CA LEU A 17 12.14 17.58 -1.52
C LEU A 17 12.56 18.11 -0.14
N PRO A 18 12.35 19.39 0.20
CA PRO A 18 12.74 19.95 1.49
C PRO A 18 11.79 19.46 2.60
N VAL A 19 12.06 18.27 3.14
CA VAL A 19 11.37 17.68 4.29
C VAL A 19 12.30 17.65 5.50
N ALA A 20 11.75 17.90 6.69
CA ALA A 20 12.50 17.86 7.93
C ALA A 20 12.37 16.48 8.61
N ASP A 21 13.47 15.98 9.16
CA ASP A 21 13.44 14.83 10.05
C ASP A 21 12.86 15.24 11.41
N ARG A 22 11.71 14.66 11.74
CA ARG A 22 11.04 14.86 13.03
C ARG A 22 11.29 13.71 13.99
N GLY A 23 11.47 12.51 13.44
CA GLY A 23 11.90 11.33 14.17
C GLY A 23 13.40 11.12 14.10
N SER A 24 13.89 10.36 15.07
CA SER A 24 15.27 9.88 15.12
C SER A 24 15.32 8.55 15.85
N PHE A 25 16.35 7.76 15.61
CA PHE A 25 16.60 6.52 16.32
C PHE A 25 18.09 6.34 16.55
N HIS A 26 18.44 5.80 17.71
CA HIS A 26 19.80 5.39 18.06
C HIS A 26 19.75 4.31 19.13
N CYS A 27 20.64 3.32 19.06
CA CYS A 27 20.80 2.29 20.08
C CYS A 27 22.29 1.94 20.30
N SER A 28 22.56 1.06 21.27
CA SER A 28 23.93 0.61 21.59
C SER A 28 24.56 -0.29 20.53
N ASP A 29 23.79 -0.74 19.53
CA ASP A 29 24.28 -1.54 18.42
C ASP A 29 24.63 -0.65 17.23
N GLU A 30 25.92 -0.49 16.97
CA GLU A 30 26.43 0.37 15.89
C GLU A 30 26.09 -0.12 14.49
N GLU A 31 25.82 -1.41 14.29
CA GLU A 31 25.36 -1.92 13.00
C GLU A 31 23.93 -1.47 12.73
N VAL A 32 23.05 -1.57 13.74
CA VAL A 32 21.67 -1.09 13.64
C VAL A 32 21.61 0.41 13.39
N ASN A 33 22.48 1.20 14.03
CA ASN A 33 22.58 2.64 13.77
C ASN A 33 22.94 2.94 12.30
N LYS A 34 23.87 2.18 11.72
CA LYS A 34 24.23 2.33 10.29
C LYS A 34 23.09 1.93 9.38
N ILE A 35 22.36 0.85 9.70
CA ILE A 35 21.17 0.44 8.95
C ILE A 35 20.13 1.57 8.98
N TYR A 36 19.90 2.20 10.12
CA TYR A 36 18.97 3.32 10.24
C TYR A 36 19.38 4.50 9.36
N GLU A 37 20.64 4.94 9.40
CA GLU A 37 21.11 6.07 8.58
C GLU A 37 21.02 5.79 7.07
N VAL A 38 21.36 4.57 6.63
CA VAL A 38 21.20 4.17 5.21
C VAL A 38 19.73 4.10 4.80
N SER A 39 18.87 3.55 5.67
CA SER A 39 17.42 3.46 5.42
C SER A 39 16.80 4.85 5.33
N LYS A 40 17.17 5.76 6.24
CA LYS A 40 16.78 7.17 6.23
C LYS A 40 17.21 7.86 4.94
N TYR A 41 18.47 7.71 4.52
CA TYR A 41 18.95 8.31 3.28
C TYR A 41 18.21 7.76 2.06
N THR A 42 17.97 6.44 2.01
CA THR A 42 17.18 5.79 0.96
C THR A 42 15.76 6.31 0.92
N PHE A 43 15.14 6.52 2.08
CA PHE A 43 13.79 7.05 2.19
C PHE A 43 13.69 8.49 1.70
N HIS A 44 14.66 9.35 2.04
CA HIS A 44 14.75 10.72 1.51
C HIS A 44 14.89 10.75 -0.01
N LEU A 45 15.74 9.89 -0.57
CA LEU A 45 15.92 9.79 -2.02
C LEU A 45 14.62 9.45 -2.75
N ASN A 46 13.81 8.56 -2.18
CA ASN A 46 12.53 8.11 -2.72
C ASN A 46 11.32 8.98 -2.28
N THR A 47 11.55 10.01 -1.46
CA THR A 47 10.53 10.99 -1.08
C THR A 47 10.65 12.23 -1.97
N ARG A 48 9.86 12.27 -3.04
CA ARG A 48 9.79 13.38 -4.00
C ARG A 48 8.44 14.09 -3.88
N GLU A 49 7.89 14.57 -4.98
CA GLU A 49 6.48 15.01 -5.05
C GLU A 49 5.52 13.92 -4.56
N PHE A 50 5.90 12.66 -4.74
CA PHE A 50 5.25 11.45 -4.25
C PHE A 50 6.27 10.52 -3.61
N PHE A 51 5.81 9.46 -2.95
CA PHE A 51 6.68 8.32 -2.67
C PHE A 51 6.83 7.48 -3.94
N ILE A 52 8.08 7.24 -4.34
CA ILE A 52 8.43 6.38 -5.48
C ILE A 52 9.14 5.12 -5.00
N ASP A 53 9.13 4.08 -5.83
CA ASP A 53 9.81 2.80 -5.55
C ASP A 53 11.34 2.92 -5.53
N GLY A 54 11.90 3.63 -6.52
CA GLY A 54 13.35 3.66 -6.73
C GLY A 54 13.81 4.82 -7.61
N ILE A 55 14.87 5.53 -7.17
CA ILE A 55 15.40 6.69 -7.90
C ILE A 55 16.04 6.38 -9.25
N LYS A 56 16.50 5.13 -9.48
CA LYS A 56 17.10 4.73 -10.76
C LYS A 56 16.05 4.18 -11.71
N CYS A 57 15.27 3.23 -11.23
CA CYS A 57 14.22 2.46 -11.89
C CYS A 57 13.30 1.96 -10.76
N ASP A 58 11.98 2.04 -10.85
CA ASP A 58 11.18 2.57 -11.98
C ASP A 58 10.88 4.08 -11.89
N ARG A 59 11.09 4.69 -10.72
CA ARG A 59 10.71 6.09 -10.41
C ARG A 59 9.20 6.29 -10.48
N TRP A 60 8.44 5.23 -10.21
CA TRP A 60 6.99 5.22 -10.30
C TRP A 60 6.36 5.06 -8.93
N ILE A 61 5.07 5.41 -8.87
CA ILE A 61 4.28 5.22 -7.67
C ILE A 61 3.66 3.82 -7.74
N TRP A 62 4.23 2.91 -6.97
CA TRP A 62 3.74 1.55 -6.80
C TRP A 62 3.03 1.42 -5.45
N SER A 63 1.82 0.87 -5.43
CA SER A 63 1.00 0.90 -4.20
C SER A 63 1.59 0.08 -3.05
N GLY A 64 2.30 -1.01 -3.33
CA GLY A 64 2.99 -1.81 -2.32
C GLY A 64 4.09 -0.99 -1.61
N ASP A 65 4.98 -0.40 -2.40
CA ASP A 65 6.07 0.47 -1.94
C ASP A 65 5.55 1.72 -1.23
N ALA A 66 4.52 2.35 -1.78
CA ALA A 66 3.89 3.52 -1.20
C ALA A 66 3.30 3.21 0.17
N TYR A 67 2.62 2.06 0.34
CA TYR A 67 2.06 1.67 1.63
C TYR A 67 3.13 1.59 2.73
N GLN A 68 4.25 0.92 2.45
CA GLN A 68 5.38 0.86 3.38
C GLN A 68 6.01 2.24 3.60
N SER A 69 6.09 3.05 2.56
CA SER A 69 6.61 4.41 2.62
C SER A 69 5.79 5.32 3.54
N TYR A 70 4.46 5.13 3.60
CA TYR A 70 3.62 5.87 4.54
C TYR A 70 3.98 5.54 5.99
N LEU A 71 4.17 4.26 6.29
CA LEU A 71 4.56 3.81 7.63
C LEU A 71 5.92 4.38 8.02
N MET A 72 6.93 4.28 7.15
CA MET A 72 8.24 4.90 7.39
C MET A 72 8.14 6.42 7.57
N ASN A 73 7.30 7.08 6.77
CA ASN A 73 7.04 8.51 6.89
C ASN A 73 6.55 8.87 8.30
N TYR A 74 5.62 8.11 8.89
CA TYR A 74 5.09 8.44 10.21
C TYR A 74 6.12 8.37 11.34
N TYR A 75 7.21 7.61 11.17
CA TYR A 75 8.28 7.53 12.16
C TYR A 75 9.45 8.49 11.92
N LEU A 76 9.61 9.03 10.71
CA LEU A 76 10.75 9.88 10.36
C LEU A 76 10.35 11.32 10.01
N LEU A 77 9.51 11.52 8.99
CA LEU A 77 9.21 12.85 8.45
C LEU A 77 7.89 13.44 8.99
N PHE A 78 6.92 12.56 9.26
CA PHE A 78 5.53 12.86 9.58
C PHE A 78 4.89 13.87 8.61
N GLY A 79 5.15 13.70 7.30
CA GLY A 79 4.73 14.62 6.24
C GLY A 79 3.45 14.17 5.52
N SER A 80 2.28 14.64 5.97
CA SER A 80 0.99 14.33 5.32
C SER A 80 0.88 14.68 3.83
N PRO A 81 1.44 15.80 3.32
CA PRO A 81 1.27 16.17 1.91
C PRO A 81 1.80 15.14 0.90
N SER A 82 2.90 14.44 1.21
CA SER A 82 3.42 13.40 0.32
C SER A 82 2.52 12.15 0.34
N VAL A 83 1.96 11.80 1.51
CA VAL A 83 1.03 10.66 1.63
C VAL A 83 -0.25 10.91 0.84
N THR A 84 -0.91 12.05 1.06
CA THR A 84 -2.21 12.34 0.41
C THR A 84 -2.09 12.50 -1.10
N ARG A 85 -1.01 13.12 -1.60
CA ARG A 85 -0.71 13.19 -3.04
C ARG A 85 -0.50 11.80 -3.64
N THR A 86 0.23 10.93 -2.95
CA THR A 86 0.52 9.57 -3.42
C THR A 86 -0.75 8.70 -3.46
N LEU A 87 -1.56 8.73 -2.39
CA LEU A 87 -2.86 8.04 -2.35
C LEU A 87 -3.81 8.53 -3.46
N LEU A 88 -3.84 9.84 -3.72
CA LEU A 88 -4.63 10.43 -4.80
C LEU A 88 -4.17 9.96 -6.18
N ALA A 89 -2.85 9.97 -6.43
CA ALA A 89 -2.27 9.57 -7.69
C ALA A 89 -2.52 8.08 -7.99
N LEU A 90 -2.31 7.20 -7.01
CA LEU A 90 -2.54 5.76 -7.13
C LEU A 90 -3.99 5.42 -7.45
N ARG A 91 -4.95 6.15 -6.86
CA ARG A 91 -6.37 5.86 -7.09
C ARG A 91 -6.82 6.16 -8.52
N GLY A 92 -6.25 7.20 -9.14
CA GLY A 92 -6.71 7.67 -10.44
C GLY A 92 -8.17 8.17 -10.42
N LYS A 93 -8.87 7.97 -11.54
CA LYS A 93 -10.27 8.41 -11.77
C LYS A 93 -11.18 7.21 -12.06
N ASP A 94 -12.47 7.46 -11.99
CA ASP A 94 -13.48 6.52 -12.49
C ASP A 94 -13.70 6.68 -14.01
N PRO A 95 -14.17 5.63 -14.71
CA PRO A 95 -14.48 4.29 -14.21
C PRO A 95 -13.22 3.47 -13.86
N VAL A 96 -13.34 2.60 -12.85
CA VAL A 96 -12.27 1.64 -12.51
C VAL A 96 -12.22 0.54 -13.57
N THR A 97 -11.08 0.40 -14.23
CA THR A 97 -10.87 -0.57 -15.31
C THR A 97 -9.91 -1.70 -14.94
N SER A 98 -9.06 -1.48 -13.94
CA SER A 98 -8.11 -2.46 -13.42
C SER A 98 -7.88 -2.26 -11.92
N HIS A 99 -7.28 -3.25 -11.28
CA HIS A 99 -6.59 -3.07 -10.00
C HIS A 99 -5.52 -1.96 -10.09
N ILE A 100 -5.17 -1.36 -8.96
CA ILE A 100 -4.10 -0.34 -8.85
C ILE A 100 -2.78 -0.95 -9.30
N ASN A 101 -2.08 -0.28 -10.20
CA ASN A 101 -0.91 -0.80 -10.91
C ASN A 101 -1.16 -2.15 -11.61
N THR A 102 -2.41 -2.51 -11.91
CA THR A 102 -2.87 -3.84 -12.36
C THR A 102 -2.68 -4.98 -11.35
N ILE A 103 -2.24 -4.67 -10.12
CA ILE A 103 -1.87 -5.64 -9.10
C ILE A 103 -2.98 -5.76 -8.04
N MET A 104 -3.49 -6.98 -7.85
CA MET A 104 -4.64 -7.23 -6.97
C MET A 104 -4.34 -6.85 -5.51
N ASP A 105 -3.23 -7.35 -4.96
CA ASP A 105 -2.81 -7.09 -3.59
C ASP A 105 -2.45 -5.62 -3.34
N TYR A 106 -1.97 -4.91 -4.36
CA TYR A 106 -1.68 -3.47 -4.29
C TYR A 106 -2.95 -2.64 -4.13
N THR A 107 -4.05 -3.07 -4.75
CA THR A 107 -5.36 -2.44 -4.53
C THR A 107 -5.77 -2.53 -3.06
N PHE A 108 -5.50 -3.64 -2.39
CA PHE A 108 -5.80 -3.81 -0.97
C PHE A 108 -4.86 -2.99 -0.09
N TYR A 109 -3.57 -2.92 -0.40
CA TYR A 109 -2.64 -2.01 0.29
C TYR A 109 -3.08 -0.55 0.21
N TRP A 110 -3.66 -0.12 -0.91
CA TRP A 110 -4.20 1.23 -1.03
C TRP A 110 -5.34 1.50 -0.03
N PHE A 111 -6.29 0.56 0.13
CA PHE A 111 -7.33 0.70 1.16
C PHE A 111 -6.71 0.77 2.56
N ILE A 112 -5.82 -0.17 2.89
CA ILE A 112 -5.18 -0.23 4.21
C ILE A 112 -4.36 1.05 4.49
N GLY A 113 -3.68 1.60 3.48
CA GLY A 113 -2.96 2.87 3.59
C GLY A 113 -3.86 4.06 3.95
N ILE A 114 -5.14 4.06 3.55
CA ILE A 114 -6.12 5.08 3.97
C ILE A 114 -6.47 4.93 5.45
N HIS A 115 -6.68 3.68 5.91
CA HIS A 115 -6.90 3.40 7.32
C HIS A 115 -5.72 3.90 8.16
N ASP A 116 -4.50 3.52 7.78
CA ASP A 116 -3.31 3.88 8.54
C ASP A 116 -3.06 5.39 8.49
N TYR A 117 -3.28 6.06 7.35
CA TYR A 117 -3.24 7.52 7.31
C TYR A 117 -4.19 8.17 8.32
N TYR A 118 -5.42 7.66 8.45
CA TYR A 118 -6.36 8.16 9.45
C TYR A 118 -5.91 7.83 10.88
N GLU A 119 -5.46 6.62 11.18
CA GLU A 119 -5.01 6.25 12.53
C GLU A 119 -3.84 7.12 13.00
N TYR A 120 -2.88 7.42 12.13
CA TYR A 120 -1.71 8.24 12.49
C TYR A 120 -2.01 9.74 12.55
N THR A 121 -2.99 10.25 11.80
CA THR A 121 -3.22 11.70 11.66
C THR A 121 -4.53 12.21 12.26
N GLY A 122 -5.51 11.33 12.45
CA GLY A 122 -6.89 11.69 12.80
C GLY A 122 -7.65 12.43 11.68
N ASP A 123 -7.10 12.53 10.47
CA ASP A 123 -7.66 13.34 9.38
C ASP A 123 -8.90 12.71 8.74
N LYS A 124 -10.06 13.07 9.28
CA LYS A 124 -11.37 12.67 8.74
C LYS A 124 -11.70 13.34 7.40
N THR A 125 -11.10 14.49 7.11
CA THR A 125 -11.38 15.25 5.88
C THR A 125 -10.98 14.45 4.66
N PHE A 126 -9.81 13.81 4.73
CA PHE A 126 -9.32 12.95 3.66
C PHE A 126 -10.29 11.79 3.38
N ILE A 127 -10.77 11.10 4.42
CA ILE A 127 -11.76 10.02 4.29
C ILE A 127 -13.06 10.54 3.67
N GLN A 128 -13.59 11.67 4.16
CA GLN A 128 -14.82 12.28 3.65
C GLN A 128 -14.74 12.58 2.15
N GLN A 129 -13.59 13.08 1.68
CA GLN A 129 -13.38 13.40 0.28
C GLN A 129 -13.20 12.16 -0.59
N PHE A 130 -12.54 11.12 -0.08
CA PHE A 130 -12.16 9.94 -0.88
C PHE A 130 -13.16 8.79 -0.84
N TYR A 131 -14.03 8.72 0.16
CA TYR A 131 -14.93 7.60 0.35
C TYR A 131 -15.76 7.22 -0.89
N PRO A 132 -16.29 8.15 -1.71
CA PRO A 132 -16.95 7.79 -2.97
C PRO A 132 -16.04 6.99 -3.93
N ARG A 133 -14.75 7.35 -4.03
CA ARG A 133 -13.77 6.64 -4.87
C ARG A 133 -13.33 5.32 -4.25
N MET A 134 -13.32 5.23 -2.92
CA MET A 134 -13.11 3.97 -2.22
C MET A 134 -14.25 2.99 -2.52
N LYS A 135 -15.50 3.44 -2.50
CA LYS A 135 -16.67 2.63 -2.85
C LYS A 135 -16.59 2.08 -4.27
N SER A 136 -16.33 2.92 -5.27
CA SER A 136 -16.27 2.44 -6.67
C SER A 136 -15.14 1.43 -6.90
N LEU A 137 -14.00 1.58 -6.21
CA LEU A 137 -12.91 0.59 -6.28
C LEU A 137 -13.23 -0.69 -5.51
N MET A 138 -13.92 -0.60 -4.37
CA MET A 138 -14.34 -1.78 -3.62
C MET A 138 -15.43 -2.54 -4.37
N ASP A 139 -16.37 -1.84 -5.01
CA ASP A 139 -17.40 -2.45 -5.85
C ASP A 139 -16.76 -3.19 -7.04
N TYR A 140 -15.72 -2.61 -7.67
CA TYR A 140 -14.90 -3.32 -8.66
C TYR A 140 -14.29 -4.61 -8.08
N CYS A 141 -13.63 -4.55 -6.93
CA CYS A 141 -13.03 -5.73 -6.30
C CYS A 141 -14.08 -6.81 -5.99
N LEU A 142 -15.20 -6.42 -5.36
CA LEU A 142 -16.27 -7.33 -4.98
C LEU A 142 -16.96 -7.99 -6.18
N SER A 143 -17.01 -7.30 -7.32
CA SER A 143 -17.57 -7.83 -8.58
C SER A 143 -16.69 -8.90 -9.25
N ARG A 144 -15.41 -8.98 -8.86
CA ARG A 144 -14.43 -9.93 -9.40
C ARG A 144 -14.25 -11.17 -8.53
N ARG A 145 -15.06 -11.29 -7.47
CA ARG A 145 -15.07 -12.49 -6.64
C ARG A 145 -15.71 -13.64 -7.41
N ASN A 146 -15.19 -14.85 -7.20
CA ASN A 146 -15.74 -16.06 -7.79
C ASN A 146 -17.09 -16.45 -7.15
N SER A 147 -17.67 -17.56 -7.58
CA SER A 147 -18.97 -18.06 -7.08
C SER A 147 -18.96 -18.43 -5.59
N ARG A 148 -17.78 -18.60 -4.97
CA ARG A 148 -17.60 -18.82 -3.54
C ARG A 148 -17.42 -17.52 -2.75
N GLY A 149 -17.45 -16.37 -3.42
CA GLY A 149 -17.26 -15.07 -2.79
C GLY A 149 -15.79 -14.74 -2.51
N MET A 150 -14.85 -15.42 -3.17
CA MET A 150 -13.41 -15.30 -2.92
C MET A 150 -12.70 -14.59 -4.08
N MET A 151 -11.58 -13.93 -3.78
CA MET A 151 -10.73 -13.32 -4.80
C MET A 151 -9.82 -14.37 -5.44
N GLU A 152 -9.71 -14.32 -6.76
CA GLU A 152 -8.70 -15.05 -7.53
C GLU A 152 -8.24 -14.17 -8.69
N GLY A 153 -7.02 -14.39 -9.18
CA GLY A 153 -6.51 -13.63 -10.32
C GLY A 153 -7.33 -13.92 -11.58
N MET A 154 -7.88 -12.88 -12.20
CA MET A 154 -8.58 -12.98 -13.48
C MET A 154 -7.69 -12.47 -14.62
N ALA A 155 -8.16 -12.61 -15.87
CA ALA A 155 -7.45 -12.09 -17.04
C ALA A 155 -7.17 -10.58 -16.90
N GLY A 156 -5.91 -10.21 -17.10
CA GLY A 156 -5.41 -8.84 -16.97
C GLY A 156 -4.94 -8.46 -15.55
N ASP A 157 -5.20 -9.30 -14.55
CA ASP A 157 -4.74 -9.05 -13.18
C ASP A 157 -3.34 -9.63 -12.97
N TRP A 158 -2.49 -8.89 -12.27
CA TRP A 158 -1.26 -9.39 -11.70
C TRP A 158 -1.49 -9.72 -10.22
N VAL A 159 -1.36 -10.99 -9.86
CA VAL A 159 -1.31 -11.42 -8.45
C VAL A 159 0.16 -11.45 -8.03
N PHE A 160 0.60 -10.42 -7.29
CA PHE A 160 2.01 -10.19 -7.02
C PHE A 160 2.49 -10.93 -5.78
N ILE A 161 2.01 -10.57 -4.58
CA ILE A 161 2.43 -11.10 -3.27
C ILE A 161 3.88 -10.77 -2.92
N ASP A 162 4.83 -11.37 -3.64
CA ASP A 162 6.26 -11.26 -3.41
C ASP A 162 7.06 -11.77 -4.62
N TRP A 163 8.30 -11.29 -4.73
CA TRP A 163 9.36 -11.75 -5.63
C TRP A 163 9.99 -13.06 -5.13
N ALA A 164 9.17 -14.09 -4.93
CA ALA A 164 9.61 -15.39 -4.43
C ALA A 164 9.45 -16.49 -5.50
N ASP A 165 10.54 -17.18 -5.79
CA ASP A 165 10.54 -18.33 -6.72
C ASP A 165 9.65 -19.47 -6.23
N GLY A 166 8.87 -20.06 -7.13
CA GLY A 166 7.99 -21.21 -6.83
C GLY A 166 6.70 -20.85 -6.09
N LEU A 167 6.45 -19.58 -5.79
CA LEU A 167 5.22 -19.14 -5.15
C LEU A 167 4.05 -19.18 -6.16
N SER A 168 3.10 -20.10 -5.95
CA SER A 168 1.88 -20.20 -6.75
C SER A 168 1.08 -18.89 -6.69
N LYS A 169 0.58 -18.46 -7.86
CA LYS A 169 -0.26 -17.26 -8.02
C LYS A 169 -1.69 -17.62 -8.43
N GLN A 170 -2.04 -18.91 -8.41
CA GLN A 170 -3.29 -19.43 -8.95
C GLN A 170 -4.31 -19.70 -7.84
N GLY A 171 -5.58 -19.45 -8.15
CA GLY A 171 -6.71 -19.74 -7.28
C GLY A 171 -6.87 -18.76 -6.12
N GLU A 172 -7.52 -19.24 -5.05
CA GLU A 172 -7.86 -18.45 -3.88
C GLU A 172 -6.68 -18.43 -2.90
N LEU A 173 -5.76 -17.50 -3.11
CA LEU A 173 -4.59 -17.38 -2.24
C LEU A 173 -4.98 -16.73 -0.92
N SER A 174 -4.72 -17.40 0.21
CA SER A 174 -5.06 -16.93 1.55
C SER A 174 -4.57 -15.50 1.82
N PHE A 175 -3.37 -15.16 1.33
CA PHE A 175 -2.80 -13.82 1.41
C PHE A 175 -3.74 -12.73 0.85
N GLY A 176 -4.23 -12.91 -0.38
CA GLY A 176 -5.14 -11.95 -1.00
C GLY A 176 -6.46 -11.81 -0.24
N GLN A 177 -6.95 -12.90 0.36
CA GLN A 177 -8.18 -12.89 1.12
C GLN A 177 -8.04 -12.17 2.47
N ILE A 178 -6.89 -12.33 3.15
CA ILE A 178 -6.56 -11.60 4.38
C ILE A 178 -6.54 -10.09 4.08
N LEU A 179 -5.89 -9.70 2.98
CA LEU A 179 -5.83 -8.30 2.57
C LEU A 179 -7.22 -7.76 2.19
N LEU A 180 -8.08 -8.54 1.53
CA LEU A 180 -9.46 -8.15 1.27
C LEU A 180 -10.26 -7.97 2.56
N ALA A 181 -10.15 -8.91 3.51
CA ALA A 181 -10.83 -8.79 4.81
C ALA A 181 -10.44 -7.48 5.52
N ARG A 182 -9.14 -7.17 5.58
CA ARG A 182 -8.63 -5.93 6.16
C ARG A 182 -9.09 -4.68 5.39
N SER A 183 -9.20 -4.77 4.07
CA SER A 183 -9.73 -3.69 3.23
C SER A 183 -11.23 -3.45 3.49
N LEU A 184 -12.01 -4.50 3.73
CA LEU A 184 -13.43 -4.40 4.09
C LEU A 184 -13.64 -3.80 5.48
N GLU A 185 -12.79 -4.14 6.45
CA GLU A 185 -12.77 -3.47 7.76
C GLU A 185 -12.48 -1.97 7.60
N THR A 186 -11.54 -1.61 6.72
CA THR A 186 -11.24 -0.22 6.40
C THR A 186 -12.44 0.50 5.79
N MET A 187 -13.16 -0.16 4.88
CA MET A 187 -14.39 0.38 4.30
C MET A 187 -15.48 0.58 5.36
N ALA A 188 -15.66 -0.37 6.28
CA ALA A 188 -16.63 -0.25 7.36
C ALA A 188 -16.28 0.89 8.32
N MET A 189 -15.01 1.05 8.67
CA MET A 189 -14.53 2.18 9.48
C MET A 189 -14.77 3.52 8.79
N SER A 190 -14.40 3.62 7.50
CA SER A 190 -14.56 4.84 6.71
C SER A 190 -16.03 5.24 6.58
N ALA A 191 -16.91 4.25 6.37
CA ALA A 191 -18.35 4.43 6.33
C ALA A 191 -18.90 4.99 7.65
N LYS A 192 -18.42 4.50 8.80
CA LYS A 192 -18.78 5.05 10.12
C LYS A 192 -18.36 6.51 10.26
N ILE A 193 -17.14 6.86 9.85
CA ILE A 193 -16.63 8.24 9.94
C ILE A 193 -17.49 9.22 9.16
N ILE A 194 -18.01 8.80 8.02
CA ILE A 194 -18.85 9.65 7.16
C ILE A 194 -20.36 9.48 7.40
N ASN A 195 -20.74 8.73 8.44
CA ASN A 195 -22.14 8.43 8.80
C ASN A 195 -22.95 7.68 7.71
N ASP A 196 -22.29 6.84 6.90
CA ASP A 196 -22.95 5.89 5.99
C ASP A 196 -23.24 4.59 6.75
N THR A 197 -24.31 4.58 7.55
CA THR A 197 -24.70 3.43 8.40
C THR A 197 -24.91 2.15 7.57
N ALA A 198 -25.58 2.26 6.42
CA ALA A 198 -25.82 1.10 5.55
C ALA A 198 -24.51 0.55 4.97
N GLY A 199 -23.59 1.42 4.54
CA GLY A 199 -22.25 1.02 4.12
C GLY A 199 -21.46 0.37 5.25
N ALA A 200 -21.51 0.94 6.46
CA ALA A 200 -20.81 0.41 7.63
C ALA A 200 -21.26 -1.01 7.97
N GLU A 201 -22.56 -1.26 7.99
CA GLU A 201 -23.14 -2.59 8.22
C GLU A 201 -22.77 -3.58 7.11
N LYS A 202 -22.92 -3.17 5.84
CA LYS A 202 -22.58 -3.99 4.67
C LYS A 202 -21.12 -4.44 4.72
N TYR A 203 -20.19 -3.49 4.86
CA TYR A 203 -18.76 -3.81 4.82
C TYR A 203 -18.30 -4.57 6.07
N ALA A 204 -18.88 -4.32 7.24
CA ALA A 204 -18.59 -5.09 8.44
C ALA A 204 -19.04 -6.56 8.30
N ALA A 205 -20.22 -6.81 7.73
CA ALA A 205 -20.71 -8.17 7.47
C ALA A 205 -19.81 -8.90 6.46
N LEU A 206 -19.43 -8.23 5.37
CA LEU A 206 -18.51 -8.78 4.37
C LEU A 206 -17.13 -9.08 4.96
N ALA A 207 -16.59 -8.19 5.80
CA ALA A 207 -15.32 -8.42 6.48
C ALA A 207 -15.38 -9.65 7.39
N ALA A 208 -16.45 -9.81 8.17
CA ALA A 208 -16.63 -10.95 9.06
C ALA A 208 -16.74 -12.28 8.28
N ASP A 209 -17.53 -12.31 7.21
CA ASP A 209 -17.64 -13.47 6.31
C ASP A 209 -16.30 -13.83 5.67
N GLN A 210 -15.58 -12.84 5.12
CA GLN A 210 -14.27 -13.04 4.50
C GLN A 210 -13.26 -13.61 5.52
N SER A 211 -13.21 -13.06 6.73
CA SER A 211 -12.32 -13.55 7.80
C SER A 211 -12.62 -14.98 8.23
N LEU A 212 -13.90 -15.37 8.28
CA LEU A 212 -14.30 -16.75 8.59
C LEU A 212 -13.87 -17.73 7.48
N GLN A 213 -14.06 -17.35 6.22
CA GLN A 213 -13.64 -18.16 5.07
C GLN A 213 -12.12 -18.38 5.06
N VAL A 214 -11.33 -17.32 5.29
CA VAL A 214 -9.87 -17.40 5.40
C VAL A 214 -9.43 -18.31 6.54
N THR A 215 -10.04 -18.16 7.71
CA THR A 215 -9.74 -19.01 8.87
C THR A 215 -10.00 -20.48 8.54
N GLY A 216 -11.10 -20.78 7.85
CA GLY A 216 -11.40 -22.14 7.37
C GLY A 216 -10.37 -22.69 6.38
N MET A 217 -9.79 -21.85 5.52
CA MET A 217 -8.72 -22.26 4.59
C MET A 217 -7.39 -22.55 5.29
N MET A 218 -7.02 -21.72 6.27
CA MET A 218 -5.70 -21.77 6.91
C MET A 218 -5.63 -22.83 8.01
N ILE A 219 -6.75 -23.18 8.64
CA ILE A 219 -6.82 -24.27 9.62
C ILE A 219 -6.74 -25.61 8.87
N ASN A 220 -5.51 -26.06 8.63
CA ASN A 220 -5.24 -27.41 8.17
C ASN A 220 -5.48 -28.38 9.33
N LYS A 221 -6.49 -29.26 9.21
CA LYS A 221 -6.79 -30.30 10.21
C LYS A 221 -5.62 -31.28 10.46
N ARG A 222 -4.56 -31.24 9.66
CA ARG A 222 -3.34 -32.05 9.85
C ARG A 222 -2.28 -31.41 10.75
N SER A 223 -2.34 -30.11 11.03
CA SER A 223 -1.30 -29.42 11.82
C SER A 223 -1.48 -29.56 13.35
N PHE A 224 -2.56 -30.20 13.79
CA PHE A 224 -2.88 -30.43 15.21
C PHE A 224 -2.75 -31.90 15.63
N ILE A 225 -2.14 -32.75 14.80
CA ILE A 225 -1.78 -34.12 15.15
C ILE A 225 -0.27 -34.29 14.92
N ALA A 226 0.51 -33.84 15.90
CA ALA A 226 1.88 -34.27 16.15
C ALA A 226 2.14 -34.17 17.65
#